data_AF-A0A5N0YRK5-F1
#
_entry.id   AF-A0A5N0YRK5-F1
#
_cell.length_a   1.000
_cell.length_b   1.000
_cell.length_c   1.000
_cell.angle_alpha   90.00
_cell.angle_beta   90.00
_cell.angle_gamma   90.00
#
_symmetry.space_group_name_H-M   'P 1'
#
loop_
_entity.id
_entity.type
_entity.pdbx_description
1 polymer ?
#
loop_
_entity_poly.entity_id
_entity_poly.type
_entity_poly.pdbx_seq_one_letter_code
_entity_poly.pdbx_strand_id
1 'polypeptide(L)'
;MIPKFRAWDREKDRMIYPSTTGVCFEMNDDGISVLDIDIDYPNDYGFPKIASILMQSTTLKDKNGVEIFEGDIVLVNVSNGFNHLVNEKTIVQESEFHSGLICKSLASGMEYRVFKRNEAGYEYEVIGNIYENPELLEE
;
A
#
# COMPACT_ATOMS: atom_id res chain seq x y z
N MET A 1 6.61 9.58 -12.70
CA MET A 1 6.54 8.64 -11.58
C MET A 1 6.85 7.25 -12.14
N ILE A 2 7.63 6.43 -11.44
CA ILE A 2 7.83 5.02 -11.81
C ILE A 2 6.87 4.19 -10.95
N PRO A 3 5.94 3.41 -11.53
CA PRO A 3 5.05 2.55 -10.76
C PRO A 3 5.85 1.51 -9.96
N LYS A 4 5.44 1.31 -8.71
CA LYS A 4 5.96 0.24 -7.84
C LYS A 4 4.79 -0.47 -7.20
N PHE A 5 4.97 -1.76 -6.98
CA PHE A 5 3.94 -2.63 -6.41
C PHE A 5 4.56 -3.48 -5.29
N ARG A 6 3.74 -3.82 -4.32
CA ARG A 6 3.93 -4.96 -3.41
C ARG A 6 2.67 -5.83 -3.48
N ALA A 7 2.71 -7.03 -2.94
CA ALA A 7 1.56 -7.93 -2.97
C ALA A 7 1.39 -8.67 -1.64
N TRP A 8 0.15 -8.86 -1.19
CA TRP A 8 -0.17 -9.71 -0.05
C TRP A 8 -0.45 -11.14 -0.53
N ASP A 9 0.34 -12.11 -0.09
CA ASP A 9 0.12 -13.54 -0.33
C ASP A 9 -0.95 -14.06 0.64
N ARG A 10 -2.14 -14.40 0.11
CA ARG A 10 -3.28 -14.86 0.94
C ARG A 10 -3.12 -16.28 1.46
N GLU A 11 -2.23 -17.08 0.90
CA GLU A 11 -2.06 -18.48 1.30
C GLU A 11 -0.97 -18.63 2.37
N LYS A 12 0.08 -17.81 2.27
CA LYS A 12 1.23 -17.84 3.18
C LYS A 12 1.24 -16.69 4.20
N ASP A 13 0.22 -15.83 4.19
CA ASP A 13 0.07 -14.65 5.06
C ASP A 13 1.36 -13.82 5.16
N ARG A 14 1.88 -13.39 4.01
CA ARG A 14 3.13 -12.62 3.94
C ARG A 14 3.10 -11.53 2.88
N MET A 15 3.82 -10.44 3.16
CA MET A 15 4.09 -9.40 2.18
C MET A 15 5.17 -9.83 1.18
N ILE A 16 4.87 -9.68 -0.10
CA ILE A 16 5.74 -9.98 -1.24
C ILE A 16 6.12 -8.67 -1.93
N TYR A 17 7.41 -8.54 -2.24
CA TYR A 17 7.96 -7.45 -3.04
C TYR A 17 8.51 -8.01 -4.35
N PRO A 18 8.68 -7.19 -5.41
CA PRO A 18 9.38 -7.60 -6.62
C PRO A 18 10.81 -8.11 -6.36
N SER A 19 11.40 -7.76 -5.22
CA SER A 19 12.72 -8.23 -4.77
C SER A 19 12.68 -9.47 -3.87
N THR A 20 11.50 -10.00 -3.55
CA THR A 20 11.37 -11.23 -2.76
C THR A 20 11.99 -12.39 -3.55
N THR A 21 12.82 -13.20 -2.90
CA THR A 21 13.40 -14.39 -3.54
C THR A 21 12.30 -15.38 -3.90
N GLY A 22 12.41 -16.01 -5.07
CA GLY A 22 11.46 -17.05 -5.48
C GLY A 22 10.14 -16.54 -6.04
N VAL A 23 10.02 -15.23 -6.28
CA VAL A 23 8.83 -14.67 -6.92
C VAL A 23 9.19 -13.89 -8.18
N CYS A 24 8.25 -13.84 -9.12
CA CYS A 24 8.32 -12.96 -10.29
C CYS A 24 7.03 -12.16 -10.42
N PHE A 25 7.14 -10.85 -10.68
CA PHE A 25 6.01 -10.02 -11.07
C PHE A 25 6.02 -9.94 -12.60
N GLU A 26 5.05 -10.58 -13.23
CA GLU A 26 4.92 -10.62 -14.69
C GLU A 26 3.72 -9.79 -15.14
N MET A 27 3.92 -8.95 -16.15
CA MET A 27 2.82 -8.26 -16.83
C MET A 27 2.31 -9.11 -17.99
N ASN A 28 1.00 -9.29 -18.07
CA ASN A 28 0.30 -10.00 -19.14
C ASN A 28 -1.01 -9.27 -19.50
N ASP A 29 -1.79 -9.86 -20.41
CA ASP A 29 -3.04 -9.26 -20.90
C ASP A 29 -4.10 -9.06 -19.79
N ASP A 30 -4.00 -9.81 -18.68
CA ASP A 30 -4.87 -9.71 -17.51
C ASP A 30 -4.33 -8.75 -16.43
N GLY A 31 -3.19 -8.10 -16.67
CA GLY A 31 -2.55 -7.17 -15.73
C GLY A 31 -1.24 -7.73 -15.15
N ILE A 32 -1.05 -7.58 -13.83
CA ILE A 32 0.16 -8.06 -13.14
C ILE A 32 -0.17 -9.37 -12.43
N SER A 33 0.63 -10.41 -12.69
CA SER A 33 0.59 -11.69 -11.98
C SER A 33 1.84 -11.85 -11.13
N VAL A 34 1.66 -12.37 -9.92
CA VAL A 34 2.75 -12.76 -9.03
C VAL A 34 2.92 -14.27 -9.15
N LEU A 35 4.08 -14.72 -9.57
CA LEU A 35 4.38 -16.12 -9.87
C LEU A 35 5.35 -16.67 -8.82
N ASP A 36 5.16 -17.92 -8.41
CA ASP A 36 6.12 -18.66 -7.58
C ASP A 36 7.12 -19.37 -8.50
N ILE A 37 8.36 -18.86 -8.53
CA ILE A 37 9.44 -19.35 -9.41
C ILE A 37 10.44 -20.24 -8.68
N ASP A 38 10.24 -20.49 -7.39
CA ASP A 38 11.04 -21.46 -6.61
C ASP A 38 10.56 -22.90 -6.84
N ILE A 39 9.38 -23.09 -7.42
CA ILE A 39 8.84 -24.40 -7.75
C ILE A 39 9.47 -24.87 -9.06
N ASP A 40 9.97 -26.11 -9.08
CA ASP A 40 10.49 -26.76 -10.29
C ASP A 40 9.50 -26.59 -11.44
N TYR A 41 9.99 -26.09 -12.58
CA TYR A 41 9.21 -25.80 -13.78
C TYR A 41 8.17 -26.90 -14.01
N PRO A 42 6.88 -26.65 -13.71
CA PRO A 42 5.87 -27.68 -13.87
C PRO A 42 5.87 -28.12 -15.33
N ASN A 43 5.60 -29.41 -15.58
CA ASN A 43 5.49 -29.95 -16.94
C ASN A 43 4.43 -29.23 -17.81
N ASP A 44 3.65 -28.31 -17.23
CA ASP A 44 2.58 -27.49 -17.82
C ASP A 44 3.03 -26.12 -18.37
N TYR A 45 4.33 -25.94 -18.67
CA TYR A 45 4.88 -24.77 -19.39
C TYR A 45 4.72 -23.39 -18.69
N GLY A 46 4.32 -23.32 -17.42
CA GLY A 46 4.19 -22.07 -16.68
C GLY A 46 4.42 -22.20 -15.19
N PHE A 47 4.92 -21.13 -14.55
CA PHE A 47 5.00 -21.04 -13.10
C PHE A 47 3.61 -20.82 -12.49
N PRO A 48 3.31 -21.43 -11.34
CA PRO A 48 2.03 -21.24 -10.68
C PRO A 48 1.87 -19.79 -10.20
N LYS A 49 0.66 -19.26 -10.35
CA LYS A 49 0.29 -17.94 -9.85
C LYS A 49 0.03 -18.00 -8.35
N ILE A 50 0.66 -17.10 -7.60
CA ILE A 50 0.38 -16.88 -6.18
C ILE A 50 -0.97 -16.16 -6.08
N ALA A 51 -1.86 -16.65 -5.22
CA ALA A 51 -3.13 -16.00 -4.91
C ALA A 51 -2.88 -14.74 -4.08
N SER A 52 -2.51 -13.66 -4.75
CA SER A 52 -2.05 -12.42 -4.11
C SER A 52 -2.93 -11.21 -4.39
N ILE A 53 -2.91 -10.23 -3.47
CA ILE A 53 -3.52 -8.90 -3.67
C ILE A 53 -2.42 -7.87 -3.96
N LEU A 54 -2.48 -7.20 -5.11
CA LEU A 54 -1.54 -6.13 -5.44
C LEU A 54 -1.89 -4.83 -4.70
N MET A 55 -0.85 -4.10 -4.32
CA MET A 55 -0.95 -2.77 -3.71
C MET A 55 0.01 -1.83 -4.43
N GLN A 56 -0.50 -0.71 -4.91
CA GLN A 56 0.31 0.28 -5.62
C GLN A 56 0.98 1.26 -4.65
N SER A 57 2.23 1.65 -4.95
CA SER A 57 2.91 2.72 -4.23
C SER A 57 2.37 4.11 -4.60
N THR A 58 2.25 4.98 -3.61
CA THR A 58 2.06 6.43 -3.81
C THR A 58 3.33 7.11 -4.33
N THR A 59 4.49 6.45 -4.24
CA THR A 59 5.86 6.97 -4.45
C THR A 59 6.29 8.06 -3.48
N LEU A 60 5.45 8.37 -2.50
CA LEU A 60 5.73 9.30 -1.42
C LEU A 60 6.23 8.53 -0.21
N LYS A 61 7.01 9.23 0.61
CA LYS A 61 7.62 8.67 1.81
C LYS A 61 7.11 9.39 3.04
N ASP A 62 6.94 8.62 4.10
CA ASP A 62 6.56 9.10 5.41
C ASP A 62 7.73 9.83 6.11
N LYS A 63 7.54 10.22 7.38
CA LYS A 63 8.57 10.92 8.16
C LYS A 63 9.84 10.08 8.41
N ASN A 64 9.71 8.76 8.39
CA ASN A 64 10.76 7.78 8.62
C ASN A 64 11.43 7.29 7.32
N GLY A 65 10.99 7.80 6.16
CA GLY A 65 11.54 7.44 4.86
C GLY A 65 10.97 6.13 4.28
N VAL A 66 9.93 5.59 4.92
CA VAL A 66 9.15 4.43 4.47
C VAL A 66 8.23 4.88 3.34
N GLU A 67 8.23 4.14 2.24
CA GLU A 67 7.36 4.43 1.09
C GLU A 67 5.93 4.00 1.41
N ILE A 68 4.96 4.86 1.08
CA ILE A 68 3.54 4.66 1.40
C ILE A 68 2.86 3.94 0.23
N PHE A 69 2.14 2.87 0.53
CA PHE A 69 1.40 2.03 -0.42
C PHE A 69 -0.09 2.04 -0.12
N GLU A 70 -0.88 1.68 -1.12
CA GLU A 70 -2.26 1.26 -0.94
C GLU A 70 -2.38 0.18 0.16
N GLY A 71 -3.42 0.30 0.98
CA GLY A 71 -3.67 -0.54 2.14
C GLY A 71 -2.83 -0.20 3.38
N ASP A 72 -1.88 0.75 3.31
CA ASP A 72 -1.16 1.20 4.51
C ASP A 72 -2.10 1.92 5.48
N ILE A 73 -1.88 1.68 6.77
CA ILE A 73 -2.50 2.41 7.87
C ILE A 73 -1.52 3.51 8.27
N VAL A 74 -1.97 4.75 8.14
CA VAL A 74 -1.11 5.95 8.25
C VAL A 74 -1.68 6.90 9.29
N LEU A 75 -0.83 7.35 10.21
CA LEU A 75 -1.13 8.49 11.06
C LEU A 75 -0.85 9.78 10.29
N VAL A 76 -1.88 10.61 10.15
CA VAL A 76 -1.81 11.90 9.47
C VAL A 76 -1.78 13.02 10.50
N ASN A 77 -0.75 13.85 10.41
CA ASN A 77 -0.63 15.08 11.16
C ASN A 77 -0.68 16.26 10.18
N VAL A 78 -1.50 17.27 10.49
CA VAL A 78 -1.62 18.48 9.67
C VAL A 78 -1.49 19.71 10.56
N SER A 79 -0.60 20.62 10.18
CA SER A 79 -0.46 21.91 10.82
C SER A 79 -0.11 22.97 9.79
N ASN A 80 -1.13 23.60 9.22
CA ASN A 80 -0.97 24.56 8.11
C ASN A 80 -1.75 25.87 8.27
N GLY A 81 -2.17 26.20 9.49
CA GLY A 81 -2.94 27.40 9.82
C GLY A 81 -4.42 27.34 9.45
N PHE A 82 -4.85 26.36 8.66
CA PHE A 82 -6.25 26.12 8.31
C PHE A 82 -6.79 24.83 8.93
N ASN A 83 -6.00 23.76 8.85
CA ASN A 83 -6.32 22.45 9.41
C ASN A 83 -5.37 22.10 10.55
N HIS A 84 -5.92 21.41 11.56
CA HIS A 84 -5.16 20.84 12.64
C HIS A 84 -5.60 19.39 12.87
N LEU A 85 -4.76 18.45 12.42
CA LEU A 85 -4.94 17.01 12.67
C LEU A 85 -3.77 16.52 13.50
N VAL A 86 -4.06 15.71 14.51
CA VAL A 86 -3.07 15.11 15.39
C VAL A 86 -3.30 13.61 15.41
N ASN A 87 -2.36 12.86 14.84
CA ASN A 87 -2.40 11.40 14.74
C ASN A 87 -3.75 10.86 14.23
N GLU A 88 -4.31 11.50 13.20
CA GLU A 88 -5.52 11.01 12.57
C GLU A 88 -5.22 9.66 11.90
N LYS A 89 -5.88 8.59 12.35
CA LYS A 89 -5.64 7.24 11.82
C LYS A 89 -6.41 7.05 10.52
N THR A 90 -5.69 6.73 9.45
CA THR A 90 -6.25 6.64 8.10
C THR A 90 -5.82 5.35 7.38
N ILE A 91 -6.58 4.94 6.37
CA ILE A 91 -6.17 3.91 5.40
C ILE A 91 -5.87 4.57 4.06
N VAL A 92 -4.78 4.16 3.42
CA VAL A 92 -4.45 4.58 2.05
C VAL A 92 -5.25 3.74 1.06
N GLN A 93 -6.08 4.37 0.24
CA GLN A 93 -6.93 3.68 -0.73
C GLN A 93 -7.31 4.60 -1.90
N GLU A 94 -7.92 4.06 -2.95
CA GLU A 94 -8.49 4.87 -4.02
C GLU A 94 -9.56 5.83 -3.47
N SER A 95 -9.57 7.04 -4.01
CA SER A 95 -10.57 8.06 -3.67
C SER A 95 -11.91 7.79 -4.36
N GLU A 96 -13.00 8.04 -3.64
CA GLU A 96 -14.35 8.00 -4.20
C GLU A 96 -14.69 9.29 -4.98
N PHE A 97 -13.94 10.38 -4.75
CA PHE A 97 -14.25 11.72 -5.27
C PHE A 97 -13.15 12.34 -6.13
N HIS A 98 -11.97 11.76 -6.15
CA HIS A 98 -10.76 12.29 -6.79
C HIS A 98 -10.02 11.20 -7.56
N SER A 99 -9.08 11.60 -8.42
CA SER A 99 -8.17 10.64 -9.04
C SER A 99 -6.98 10.35 -8.13
N GLY A 100 -6.66 9.07 -7.96
CA GLY A 100 -5.48 8.60 -7.23
C GLY A 100 -5.77 8.14 -5.80
N LEU A 101 -4.69 7.84 -5.08
CA LEU A 101 -4.74 7.35 -3.70
C LEU A 101 -4.89 8.52 -2.71
N ILE A 102 -5.70 8.29 -1.68
CA ILE A 102 -5.96 9.21 -0.56
C ILE A 102 -5.77 8.47 0.77
N CYS A 103 -5.64 9.23 1.86
CA CYS A 103 -5.76 8.75 3.23
C CYS A 103 -7.21 8.94 3.70
N LYS A 104 -7.98 7.86 3.87
CA LYS A 104 -9.35 7.93 4.40
C LYS A 104 -9.34 7.76 5.91
N SER A 105 -9.86 8.72 6.65
CA SER A 105 -9.99 8.66 8.11
C SER A 105 -10.90 7.53 8.54
N LEU A 106 -10.43 6.73 9.51
CA LEU A 106 -11.22 5.68 10.13
C LEU A 106 -12.31 6.25 11.06
N ALA A 107 -12.04 7.39 11.71
CA ALA A 107 -12.97 8.01 12.65
C ALA A 107 -14.09 8.81 11.95
N SER A 108 -13.75 9.56 10.90
CA SER A 108 -14.67 10.51 10.26
C SER A 108 -15.10 10.11 8.86
N GLY A 109 -14.40 9.17 8.22
CA GLY A 109 -14.59 8.83 6.81
C GLY A 109 -14.10 9.89 5.84
N MET A 110 -13.52 11.00 6.31
CA MET A 110 -13.00 12.07 5.46
C MET A 110 -11.79 11.60 4.65
N GLU A 111 -11.71 12.03 3.39
CA GLU A 111 -10.58 11.76 2.52
C GLU A 111 -9.55 12.91 2.56
N TYR A 112 -8.30 12.57 2.81
CA TYR A 112 -7.17 13.49 2.75
C TYR A 112 -6.26 13.11 1.60
N ARG A 113 -5.96 14.07 0.70
CA ARG A 113 -4.99 13.84 -0.36
C ARG A 113 -3.60 13.59 0.21
N VAL A 114 -2.85 12.69 -0.42
CA VAL A 114 -1.47 12.43 -0.06
C VAL A 114 -0.58 13.46 -0.75
N PHE A 115 0.07 14.30 0.03
CA PHE A 115 0.99 15.34 -0.43
C PHE A 115 2.44 14.92 -0.21
N LYS A 116 3.36 15.57 -0.93
CA LYS A 116 4.78 15.40 -0.62
C LYS A 116 5.04 15.87 0.80
N ARG A 117 5.88 15.14 1.53
CA ARG A 117 6.28 15.51 2.90
C ARG A 117 6.72 16.98 2.98
N ASN A 118 6.29 17.67 4.04
CA ASN A 118 6.52 19.10 4.31
C ASN A 118 5.83 20.05 3.32
N GLU A 119 5.05 19.54 2.37
CA GLU A 119 4.16 20.35 1.56
C GLU A 119 2.82 20.52 2.27
N ALA A 120 2.25 21.71 2.22
CA ALA A 120 0.95 22.04 2.82
C ALA A 120 0.80 21.68 4.31
N GLY A 121 1.90 21.51 5.05
CA GLY A 121 1.93 21.18 6.48
C GLY A 121 1.50 19.75 6.83
N TYR A 122 1.56 18.81 5.88
CA TYR A 122 1.25 17.40 6.11
C TYR A 122 2.50 16.59 6.52
N GLU A 123 2.30 15.74 7.51
CA GLU A 123 3.26 14.73 7.96
C GLU A 123 2.55 13.38 8.10
N TYR A 124 3.24 12.32 7.68
CA TYR A 124 2.72 10.96 7.61
C TYR A 124 3.64 10.02 8.39
N GLU A 125 3.05 9.01 9.02
CA GLU A 125 3.77 7.88 9.62
C GLU A 125 3.01 6.60 9.32
N VAL A 126 3.65 5.67 8.60
CA VAL A 126 3.09 4.33 8.38
C VAL A 126 3.23 3.54 9.67
N ILE A 127 2.11 3.03 10.19
CA ILE A 127 2.08 2.24 11.44
C ILE A 127 1.76 0.75 11.22
N GLY A 128 1.40 0.38 9.99
CA GLY A 128 1.06 -0.99 9.60
C GLY A 128 0.30 -0.99 8.28
N ASN A 129 -0.29 -2.13 7.92
CA ASN A 129 -1.23 -2.21 6.79
C ASN A 129 -2.40 -3.14 7.13
N ILE A 130 -3.47 -3.05 6.34
CA ILE A 130 -4.72 -3.79 6.59
C ILE A 130 -4.59 -5.32 6.54
N TYR A 131 -3.47 -5.86 6.03
CA TYR A 131 -3.25 -7.30 5.92
C TYR A 131 -2.36 -7.83 7.06
N GLU A 132 -1.22 -7.20 7.30
CA GLU A 132 -0.27 -7.60 8.34
C GLU A 132 -0.71 -7.14 9.74
N ASN A 133 -1.53 -6.09 9.82
CA ASN A 133 -1.93 -5.45 11.07
C ASN A 133 -3.44 -5.19 11.16
N PRO A 134 -4.30 -6.21 10.98
CA PRO A 134 -5.75 -6.04 11.07
C PRO A 134 -6.20 -5.50 12.44
N GLU A 135 -5.46 -5.78 13.51
CA GLU A 135 -5.72 -5.29 14.87
C GLU A 135 -5.68 -3.76 14.97
N LEU A 136 -5.01 -3.08 14.05
CA LEU A 136 -4.95 -1.61 14.04
C LEU A 136 -6.26 -0.96 13.54
N LEU A 137 -7.18 -1.75 12.99
CA LEU A 137 -8.50 -1.33 12.53
C LEU A 137 -9.57 -1.42 13.64
N GLU A 138 -9.26 -2.12 14.73
CA GLU A 138 -10.14 -2.23 15.89
C GLU A 138 -10.01 -0.97 16.77
N GLU A 139 -11.10 -0.60 17.48
CA GLU A 139 -11.15 0.55 18.41
C GLU A 139 -10.49 0.25 19.76
#